data_AF-A0ABD2P1R4-F1
#
_entry.id   AF-A0ABD2P1R4-F1
#
_cell.length_a   1.000
_cell.length_b   1.000
_cell.length_c   1.000
_cell.angle_alpha   90.00
_cell.angle_beta   90.00
_cell.angle_gamma   90.00
#
_symmetry.space_group_name_H-M   'P 1'
#
loop_
_entity.id
_entity.type
_entity.pdbx_description
1 polymer ?
#
loop_
_entity_poly.entity_id
_entity_poly.type
_entity_poly.pdbx_seq_one_letter_code
_entity_poly.pdbx_strand_id
1 'polypeptide(L)'
;MSERMDAYAGICMALEEEEVDREEIAETWRIYCEKLYAENEEINEHEIKEYEEEPFILQSEITSAIHKLKNNKSPGNDKITSEILKGIGEEGT
;
A
#
# COMPACT_ATOMS: atom_id res chain seq x y z
N MET A 1 15.39 -27.38 -41.39
CA MET A 1 15.65 -27.19 -39.93
C MET A 1 16.47 -25.95 -39.62
N SER A 2 17.33 -25.46 -40.53
CA SER A 2 18.16 -24.24 -40.33
C SER A 2 17.35 -22.94 -40.36
N GLU A 3 16.47 -22.77 -41.36
CA GLU A 3 15.78 -21.48 -41.60
C GLU A 3 14.88 -21.00 -40.45
N ARG A 4 14.32 -21.94 -39.66
CA ARG A 4 13.46 -21.60 -38.52
C ARG A 4 14.27 -21.08 -37.33
N MET A 5 15.51 -21.53 -37.17
CA MET A 5 16.39 -21.10 -36.08
C MET A 5 16.99 -19.72 -36.38
N ASP A 6 17.27 -19.44 -37.65
CA ASP A 6 17.71 -18.12 -38.14
C ASP A 6 16.58 -17.07 -38.01
N ALA A 7 15.33 -17.46 -38.26
CA ALA A 7 14.16 -16.61 -38.04
C ALA A 7 13.93 -16.27 -36.56
N TYR A 8 14.12 -17.23 -35.65
CA TYR A 8 14.04 -16.95 -34.22
C TYR A 8 15.22 -16.12 -33.71
N ALA A 9 16.44 -16.31 -34.24
CA ALA A 9 17.56 -15.43 -33.94
C ALA A 9 17.30 -13.98 -34.41
N GLY A 10 16.69 -13.80 -35.59
CA GLY A 10 16.29 -12.48 -36.09
C GLY A 10 15.19 -11.81 -35.26
N ILE A 11 14.22 -12.57 -34.76
CA ILE A 11 13.16 -12.06 -33.88
C ILE A 11 13.69 -11.77 -32.47
N CYS A 12 14.61 -12.61 -31.95
CA CYS A 12 15.25 -12.39 -30.65
C CYS A 12 16.17 -11.16 -30.65
N MET A 13 16.88 -10.87 -31.75
CA MET A 13 17.66 -9.63 -31.89
C MET A 13 16.78 -8.38 -32.02
N ALA A 14 15.53 -8.51 -32.44
CA ALA A 14 14.60 -7.39 -32.62
C ALA A 14 13.80 -7.03 -31.35
N LEU A 15 13.89 -7.84 -30.29
CA LEU A 15 13.15 -7.64 -29.03
C LEU A 15 14.02 -7.09 -27.89
N GLU A 16 15.28 -6.74 -28.17
CA GLU A 16 16.26 -6.40 -27.12
C GLU A 16 16.61 -4.91 -26.95
N GLU A 17 16.05 -3.98 -27.72
CA GLU A 17 16.33 -2.55 -27.50
C GLU A 17 15.08 -1.68 -27.67
N GLU A 18 14.24 -1.65 -26.64
CA GLU A 18 13.58 -0.40 -26.29
C GLU A 18 14.33 0.10 -25.04
N GLU A 19 15.48 0.73 -25.28
CA GLU A 19 16.27 1.38 -24.24
C GLU A 19 15.39 2.49 -23.65
N VAL A 20 14.83 2.24 -22.45
CA VAL A 20 13.97 3.23 -21.80
C VAL A 20 14.83 4.41 -21.40
N ASP A 21 14.67 5.50 -22.14
CA ASP A 21 15.44 6.72 -21.98
C ASP A 21 15.20 7.29 -20.57
N ARG A 22 16.27 7.36 -19.77
CA ARG A 22 16.17 7.83 -18.38
C ARG A 22 15.84 9.31 -18.33
N GLU A 23 16.24 10.06 -19.36
CA GLU A 23 15.93 11.45 -19.54
C GLU A 23 14.45 11.63 -19.84
N GLU A 24 13.83 10.75 -20.64
CA GLU A 24 12.38 10.74 -20.88
C GLU A 24 11.57 10.44 -19.62
N ILE A 25 12.01 9.47 -18.81
CA ILE A 25 11.40 9.18 -17.51
C ILE A 25 11.51 10.39 -16.59
N ALA A 26 12.70 10.97 -16.47
CA ALA A 26 12.95 12.10 -15.59
C ALA A 26 12.10 13.31 -15.99
N GLU A 27 11.97 13.58 -17.29
CA GLU A 27 11.15 14.66 -17.82
C GLU A 27 9.66 14.43 -17.56
N THR A 28 9.19 13.19 -17.72
CA THR A 28 7.80 12.82 -17.37
C THR A 28 7.50 13.07 -15.90
N TRP A 29 8.42 12.68 -15.00
CA TRP A 29 8.29 12.94 -13.56
C TRP A 29 8.34 14.44 -13.24
N ARG A 30 9.24 15.19 -13.90
CA ARG A 30 9.35 16.65 -13.73
C ARG A 30 8.03 17.33 -14.09
N ILE A 31 7.47 17.02 -15.26
CA ILE A 31 6.20 17.58 -15.75
C ILE A 31 5.04 17.21 -14.82
N TYR A 32 5.01 15.97 -14.32
CA TYR A 32 3.97 15.54 -13.38
C TYR A 32 4.04 16.32 -12.07
N CYS A 33 5.23 16.43 -11.46
CA CYS A 33 5.41 17.18 -10.22
C CYS A 33 5.14 18.68 -10.42
N GLU A 34 5.57 19.26 -11.53
CA GLU A 34 5.31 20.67 -11.87
C GLU A 34 3.80 20.94 -12.00
N LYS A 35 3.04 20.01 -12.57
CA LYS A 35 1.57 20.10 -12.62
C LYS A 35 0.91 19.91 -11.25
N LEU A 36 1.38 18.94 -10.46
CA LEU A 36 0.84 18.63 -9.14
C LEU A 36 0.98 19.80 -8.16
N TYR A 37 2.08 20.54 -8.27
CA TYR A 37 2.38 21.68 -7.40
C TYR A 37 2.14 23.04 -8.08
N ALA A 38 1.60 23.07 -9.30
CA ALA A 38 1.15 24.32 -9.89
C ALA A 38 -0.05 24.82 -9.08
N GLU A 39 0.11 25.96 -8.41
CA GLU A 39 -0.85 26.62 -7.49
C GLU A 39 -2.17 27.08 -8.16
N ASN A 40 -2.55 26.48 -9.30
CA ASN A 40 -3.76 26.79 -10.07
C ASN A 40 -4.90 25.80 -9.83
N GLU A 41 -4.71 24.77 -9.00
CA GLU A 41 -5.89 24.13 -8.40
C GLU A 41 -6.43 25.13 -7.39
N GLU A 42 -7.53 25.81 -7.77
CA GLU A 42 -8.46 26.36 -6.79
C GLU A 42 -8.61 25.26 -5.75
N ILE A 43 -8.08 25.50 -4.56
CA ILE A 43 -8.43 24.72 -3.39
C ILE A 43 -9.94 24.92 -3.35
N ASN A 44 -10.69 23.96 -3.89
CA ASN A 44 -12.01 23.70 -3.38
C ASN A 44 -11.69 23.44 -1.93
N GLU A 45 -11.80 24.48 -1.10
CA GLU A 45 -12.32 24.36 0.25
C GLU A 45 -13.57 23.53 0.02
N HIS A 46 -13.38 22.21 -0.01
CA HIS A 46 -14.45 21.28 0.17
C HIS A 46 -15.02 21.83 1.46
N GLU A 47 -16.22 22.41 1.35
CA GLU A 47 -17.08 22.69 2.49
C GLU A 47 -16.74 21.59 3.47
N ILE A 48 -16.18 21.96 4.62
CA ILE A 48 -15.86 21.00 5.67
C ILE A 48 -17.20 20.34 5.90
N LYS A 49 -17.43 19.21 5.24
CA LYS A 49 -18.63 18.42 5.41
C LYS A 49 -18.58 18.17 6.89
N GLU A 50 -19.62 18.58 7.58
CA GLU A 50 -19.82 18.27 8.98
C GLU A 50 -19.59 16.74 9.06
N TYR A 51 -18.38 16.35 9.45
CA TYR A 51 -18.01 14.96 9.51
C TYR A 51 -18.86 14.45 10.67
N GLU A 52 -19.78 13.54 10.39
CA GLU A 52 -20.44 12.81 11.47
C GLU A 52 -19.33 12.23 12.33
N GLU A 53 -19.29 12.63 13.61
CA GLU A 53 -18.31 12.10 14.55
C GLU A 53 -18.42 10.58 14.53
N GLU A 54 -17.28 9.90 14.33
CA GLU A 54 -17.26 8.45 14.44
C GLU A 54 -17.79 8.03 15.82
N PRO A 55 -18.58 6.95 15.89
CA PRO A 55 -19.10 6.48 17.17
C PRO A 55 -17.95 6.12 18.11
N PHE A 56 -18.16 6.35 19.40
CA PHE A 56 -17.21 5.91 20.42
C PHE A 56 -17.00 4.40 20.33
N ILE A 57 -15.72 3.98 20.44
CA ILE A 57 -15.34 2.56 20.49
C ILE A 57 -16.04 1.92 21.69
N LEU A 58 -16.83 0.88 21.44
CA LEU A 58 -17.54 0.14 22.47
C LEU A 58 -16.61 -0.89 23.11
N GLN A 59 -16.77 -1.12 24.41
CA GLN A 59 -16.02 -2.16 25.12
C GLN A 59 -16.23 -3.55 24.48
N SER A 60 -17.43 -3.83 23.97
CA SER A 60 -17.72 -5.07 23.26
C SER A 60 -16.91 -5.25 21.97
N GLU A 61 -16.53 -4.16 21.29
CA GLU A 61 -15.67 -4.20 20.11
C GLU A 61 -14.24 -4.55 20.50
N ILE A 62 -13.75 -3.99 21.60
CA ILE A 62 -12.42 -4.30 22.17
C ILE A 62 -12.36 -5.78 22.55
N THR A 63 -13.35 -6.27 23.30
CA THR A 63 -13.44 -7.71 23.66
C THR A 63 -13.48 -8.59 22.42
N SER A 64 -14.27 -8.21 21.40
CA SER A 64 -14.36 -8.97 20.14
C SER A 64 -13.02 -8.99 19.38
N ALA A 65 -12.31 -7.86 19.33
CA ALA A 65 -11.03 -7.74 18.66
C ALA A 65 -9.96 -8.63 19.31
N ILE A 66 -9.88 -8.63 20.65
CA ILE A 66 -8.94 -9.47 21.40
C ILE A 66 -9.22 -10.95 21.15
N HIS A 67 -10.48 -11.38 21.16
CA HIS A 67 -10.83 -12.77 20.87
C HIS A 67 -10.48 -13.20 19.43
N LYS A 68 -10.56 -12.29 18.46
CA LYS A 68 -10.22 -12.54 17.05
C LYS A 68 -8.73 -12.64 16.76
N LEU A 69 -7.85 -12.27 17.70
CA LEU A 69 -6.40 -12.41 17.52
C LEU A 69 -6.02 -13.87 17.18
N LYS A 70 -5.06 -14.07 16.28
CA LYS A 70 -4.61 -15.43 15.92
C LYS A 70 -3.63 -15.95 16.96
N ASN A 71 -3.78 -17.22 17.37
CA ASN A 71 -2.85 -17.87 18.28
C ASN A 71 -1.51 -18.19 17.58
N ASN A 72 -0.47 -18.43 18.39
CA ASN A 72 0.89 -18.78 17.95
C ASN A 72 1.51 -17.75 17.00
N LYS A 73 1.16 -16.47 17.17
CA LYS A 73 1.87 -15.37 16.52
C LYS A 73 3.10 -15.01 17.35
N SER A 74 4.19 -14.68 16.66
CA SER A 74 5.37 -14.15 17.31
C SER A 74 5.00 -12.88 18.07
N PRO A 75 5.43 -12.73 19.33
CA PRO A 75 5.17 -11.51 20.09
C PRO A 75 5.87 -10.32 19.45
N GLY A 76 5.35 -9.12 19.73
CA GLY A 76 5.96 -7.86 19.32
C GLY A 76 7.23 -7.54 20.12
N ASN A 77 7.70 -6.30 19.99
CA ASN A 77 8.86 -5.81 20.76
C ASN A 77 8.57 -5.77 22.28
N ASP A 78 7.30 -5.70 22.66
CA ASP A 78 6.81 -5.78 24.05
C ASP A 78 6.90 -7.20 24.65
N LYS A 79 7.17 -8.22 23.84
CA LYS A 79 7.21 -9.64 24.20
C LYS A 79 5.87 -10.19 24.71
N ILE A 80 4.75 -9.52 24.47
CA ILE A 80 3.41 -9.96 24.86
C ILE A 80 2.81 -10.80 23.73
N THR A 81 2.30 -11.98 24.05
CA THR A 81 1.64 -12.84 23.07
C THR A 81 0.12 -12.63 23.07
N SER A 82 -0.53 -13.04 21.97
CA SER A 82 -1.98 -13.05 21.85
C SER A 82 -2.68 -13.86 22.94
N GLU A 83 -2.06 -14.93 23.41
CA GLU A 83 -2.59 -15.82 24.45
C GLU A 83 -2.61 -15.12 25.80
N ILE A 84 -1.60 -14.29 26.10
CA ILE A 84 -1.57 -13.48 27.31
C ILE A 84 -2.74 -12.49 27.28
N LEU A 85 -2.90 -11.74 26.18
CA LEU A 85 -3.99 -10.77 26.04
C LEU A 85 -5.38 -11.41 26.16
N LYS A 86 -5.58 -12.60 25.58
CA LYS A 86 -6.82 -13.36 25.72
C LYS A 86 -7.04 -13.93 27.12
N GLY A 87 -5.96 -14.24 27.84
CA GLY A 87 -6.00 -14.85 29.17
C GLY A 87 -6.29 -13.87 30.29
N ILE A 88 -6.04 -12.57 30.10
CA ILE A 88 -6.32 -11.54 31.12
C ILE A 88 -7.84 -11.36 31.35
N GLY A 89 -8.67 -11.61 30.33
CA GLY A 89 -10.12 -11.52 30.45
C GLY A 89 -10.60 -10.09 30.74
N GLU A 90 -11.67 -9.96 31.54
CA GLU A 90 -12.29 -8.66 31.85
C GLU A 90 -11.42 -7.74 32.70
N GLU A 91 -10.39 -8.23 33.39
CA GLU A 91 -9.49 -7.36 34.18
C GLU A 91 -8.49 -6.59 33.32
N GLY A 92 -8.43 -6.90 32.01
CA GLY A 92 -7.50 -6.29 31.04
C GLY A 92 -8.17 -5.39 30.01
N THR A 93 -9.50 -5.23 30.06
CA THR A 93 -10.33 -4.48 29.11
C THR A 93 -11.33 -3.61 29.84
#